data_AF-A0A168IYG9-F1
#
_entry.id   AF-A0A168IYG9-F1
#
_cell.length_a   1.000
_cell.length_b   1.000
_cell.length_c   1.000
_cell.angle_alpha   90.00
_cell.angle_beta   90.00
_cell.angle_gamma   90.00
#
_symmetry.space_group_name_H-M   'P 1'
#
loop_
_entity.id
_entity.type
_entity.pdbx_description
1 polymer ?
#
loop_
_entity_poly.entity_id
_entity_poly.type
_entity_poly.pdbx_seq_one_letter_code
_entity_poly.pdbx_strand_id
1 'polypeptide(L)'
;MIDSHIENRFHFPMRPAPLRPVPAGRSGQHRRAARRARSAVMIVAAVLGASASLAACGGSGGGSGTGGGTGAPRVVATTAVAADFARAIGGDGIEITQLLRPGVDPHDYDPPAADLEALAAADLLIENGVWLEGWLAEAVSASGVDGTRVVMAEGVLIRHGAAAEEHGDDHGEERGDPHIWYDPRNAKIMVANIERGLVAV
;
A
#
# COMPACT_ATOMS: atom_id res chain seq x y z
N MET A 1 8.80 49.09 31.31
CA MET A 1 7.70 49.03 32.30
C MET A 1 6.41 49.03 31.50
N ILE A 2 5.92 47.84 31.13
CA ILE A 2 4.58 47.48 30.63
C ILE A 2 4.52 45.95 30.72
N ASP A 3 3.37 45.47 31.18
CA ASP A 3 3.09 44.23 31.91
C ASP A 3 3.47 42.89 31.28
N SER A 4 4.04 42.04 32.13
CA SER A 4 4.22 40.60 31.98
C SER A 4 3.10 39.87 32.72
N HIS A 5 2.03 39.49 32.03
CA HIS A 5 1.02 38.57 32.54
C HIS A 5 0.37 37.73 31.42
N ILE A 6 0.97 36.58 31.11
CA ILE A 6 0.25 35.43 30.54
C ILE A 6 0.63 34.21 31.38
N GLU A 7 -0.07 34.05 32.50
CA GLU A 7 0.01 32.84 33.31
C GLU A 7 -0.92 31.77 32.74
N ASN A 8 -0.28 30.75 32.16
CA ASN A 8 -0.50 29.33 32.42
C ASN A 8 -1.90 28.93 32.98
N ARG A 9 -2.88 28.74 32.10
CA ARG A 9 -4.19 28.15 32.45
C ARG A 9 -4.57 26.99 31.54
N PHE A 10 -3.89 25.85 31.70
CA PHE A 10 -4.44 24.55 31.31
C PHE A 10 -4.11 23.51 32.37
N HIS A 11 -4.76 23.64 33.53
CA HIS A 11 -4.81 22.58 34.54
C HIS A 11 -6.13 21.81 34.35
N PHE A 12 -6.06 20.66 33.70
CA PHE A 12 -7.18 19.72 33.58
C PHE A 12 -7.18 18.75 34.77
N PRO A 13 -8.17 18.77 35.68
CA PRO A 13 -8.27 17.76 36.72
C PRO A 13 -8.80 16.44 36.12
N MET A 14 -7.93 15.44 36.03
CA MET A 14 -8.30 14.05 35.73
C MET A 14 -9.17 13.50 36.88
N ARG A 15 -10.47 13.36 36.64
CA ARG A 15 -11.37 12.64 37.56
C ARG A 15 -11.23 11.13 37.33
N PRO A 16 -10.96 10.32 38.37
CA PRO A 16 -10.95 8.87 38.23
C PRO A 16 -12.37 8.33 37.96
N ALA A 17 -12.49 7.43 36.99
CA ALA A 17 -13.73 6.76 36.64
C ALA A 17 -14.18 5.78 37.76
N PRO A 18 -15.49 5.64 38.04
CA PRO A 18 -15.97 4.68 39.02
C PRO A 18 -15.82 3.24 38.53
N LEU A 19 -15.28 2.39 39.40
CA LEU A 19 -15.13 0.94 39.18
C LEU A 19 -16.51 0.28 39.11
N ARG A 20 -16.75 -0.50 38.05
CA ARG A 20 -17.97 -1.31 37.90
C ARG A 20 -17.88 -2.56 38.77
N PRO A 21 -18.93 -2.92 39.53
CA PRO A 21 -18.94 -4.17 40.28
C PRO A 21 -19.05 -5.39 39.36
N VAL A 22 -18.23 -6.40 39.64
CA VAL A 22 -18.26 -7.73 39.02
C VAL A 22 -19.46 -8.51 39.59
N PRO A 23 -20.37 -9.05 38.77
CA PRO A 23 -21.44 -9.91 39.28
C PRO A 23 -20.87 -11.26 39.76
N ALA A 24 -21.17 -11.57 41.01
CA ALA A 24 -20.87 -12.84 41.65
C ALA A 24 -21.61 -14.01 40.99
N GLY A 25 -20.92 -15.15 40.92
CA GLY A 25 -21.39 -16.37 40.27
C GLY A 25 -22.70 -16.91 40.84
N ARG A 26 -23.49 -17.51 39.95
CA ARG A 26 -24.60 -18.38 40.33
C ARG A 26 -24.28 -19.81 39.93
N SER A 27 -23.86 -20.57 40.93
CA SER A 27 -23.88 -22.03 40.95
C SER A 27 -25.33 -22.52 40.95
N GLY A 28 -25.72 -23.23 39.89
CA GLY A 28 -27.02 -23.89 39.78
C GLY A 28 -26.86 -25.29 39.20
N GLN A 29 -26.38 -26.23 40.02
CA GLN A 29 -26.53 -27.65 39.73
C GLN A 29 -28.00 -28.04 39.97
N HIS A 30 -28.72 -28.43 38.91
CA HIS A 30 -29.83 -29.36 39.06
C HIS A 30 -29.76 -30.44 37.99
N ARG A 31 -29.28 -31.59 38.47
CA ARG A 31 -29.52 -32.94 37.95
C ARG A 31 -30.97 -33.12 37.52
N ARG A 32 -31.19 -33.68 36.33
CA ARG A 32 -32.26 -34.61 35.92
C ARG A 32 -31.85 -35.15 34.55
N ALA A 33 -31.11 -36.25 34.53
CA ALA A 33 -31.63 -37.61 34.40
C ALA A 33 -32.18 -37.91 33.00
N ALA A 34 -31.51 -38.87 32.38
CA ALA A 34 -31.76 -39.48 31.09
C ALA A 34 -33.20 -39.96 30.84
N ARG A 35 -33.41 -40.37 29.58
CA ARG A 35 -34.57 -41.03 28.93
C ARG A 35 -35.32 -40.00 28.06
N ARG A 36 -35.47 -40.15 26.75
CA ARG A 36 -35.80 -41.38 25.99
C ARG A 36 -35.29 -41.28 24.55
N ALA A 37 -34.27 -42.07 24.23
CA ALA A 37 -34.20 -42.70 22.92
C ALA A 37 -35.36 -43.72 22.84
N ARG A 38 -36.18 -43.64 21.80
CA ARG A 38 -37.09 -44.69 21.27
C ARG A 38 -38.04 -44.02 20.27
N SER A 39 -37.63 -43.99 19.01
CA SER A 39 -38.49 -44.16 17.83
C SER A 39 -37.57 -44.18 16.59
N ALA A 40 -36.69 -45.17 16.57
CA ALA A 40 -35.93 -45.58 15.40
C ALA A 40 -36.27 -47.03 15.11
N VAL A 41 -37.41 -47.28 14.48
CA VAL A 41 -37.68 -48.50 13.72
C VAL A 41 -38.71 -48.12 12.64
N MET A 42 -38.44 -48.49 11.39
CA MET A 42 -39.35 -48.50 10.23
C MET A 42 -39.36 -47.32 9.23
N ILE A 43 -38.21 -46.73 8.86
CA ILE A 43 -37.97 -46.27 7.45
C ILE A 43 -36.47 -46.41 7.13
N VAL A 44 -35.96 -47.64 7.01
CA VAL A 44 -34.56 -47.95 6.62
C VAL A 44 -34.48 -48.64 5.25
N ALA A 45 -35.57 -48.78 4.50
CA ALA A 45 -35.57 -49.64 3.30
C ALA A 45 -35.99 -48.99 1.97
N ALA A 46 -35.92 -47.66 1.80
CA ALA A 46 -36.39 -47.04 0.55
C ALA A 46 -35.67 -45.76 0.07
N VAL A 47 -34.43 -45.47 0.49
CA VAL A 47 -33.68 -44.29 -0.03
C VAL A 47 -32.22 -44.62 -0.46
N LEU A 48 -31.82 -45.90 -0.40
CA LEU A 48 -30.48 -46.37 -0.79
C LEU A 48 -30.32 -46.68 -2.30
N GLY A 49 -31.06 -45.98 -3.18
CA GLY A 49 -31.12 -46.30 -4.61
C GLY A 49 -31.08 -45.11 -5.58
N ALA A 50 -30.79 -43.89 -5.13
CA ALA A 50 -30.88 -42.69 -5.96
C ALA A 50 -29.63 -41.77 -5.89
N SER A 51 -28.43 -42.35 -5.80
CA SER A 51 -27.17 -41.60 -5.64
C SER A 51 -26.20 -41.72 -6.82
N ALA A 52 -26.65 -42.13 -8.01
CA ALA A 52 -25.76 -42.44 -9.14
C ALA A 52 -26.10 -41.69 -10.45
N SER A 53 -26.34 -40.38 -10.40
CA SER A 53 -26.63 -39.59 -11.61
C SER A 53 -26.22 -38.11 -11.52
N LEU A 54 -24.94 -37.80 -11.27
CA LEU A 54 -24.37 -36.46 -11.50
C LEU A 54 -22.96 -36.50 -12.13
N ALA A 55 -22.69 -37.51 -12.96
CA ALA A 55 -21.57 -37.49 -13.89
C ALA A 55 -22.09 -37.23 -15.31
N ALA A 56 -22.34 -35.96 -15.63
CA ALA A 56 -22.62 -35.53 -17.01
C ALA A 56 -22.31 -34.03 -17.19
N CYS A 57 -21.10 -33.77 -17.69
CA CYS A 57 -20.73 -32.73 -18.65
C CYS A 57 -21.32 -31.32 -18.50
N GLY A 58 -20.51 -30.42 -17.93
CA GLY A 58 -20.61 -28.97 -18.14
C GLY A 58 -19.32 -28.43 -18.73
N GLY A 59 -19.19 -28.50 -20.06
CA GLY A 59 -18.48 -27.54 -20.93
C GLY A 59 -17.00 -27.25 -20.68
N SER A 60 -16.15 -27.77 -21.55
CA SER A 60 -14.81 -27.24 -21.85
C SER A 60 -14.90 -25.75 -22.24
N GLY A 61 -14.48 -24.86 -21.34
CA GLY A 61 -14.13 -23.47 -21.64
C GLY A 61 -12.61 -23.35 -21.61
N GLY A 62 -12.01 -23.16 -22.79
CA GLY A 62 -10.57 -23.01 -22.93
C GLY A 62 -10.06 -21.68 -22.37
N GLY A 63 -8.75 -21.68 -22.07
CA GLY A 63 -7.92 -20.48 -22.09
C GLY A 63 -7.96 -19.62 -20.83
N SER A 64 -7.05 -19.89 -19.91
CA SER A 64 -6.05 -18.91 -19.46
C SER A 64 -5.05 -19.64 -18.57
N GLY A 65 -3.87 -19.90 -19.10
CA GLY A 65 -2.73 -20.19 -18.26
C GLY A 65 -2.37 -18.90 -17.52
N THR A 66 -2.49 -18.92 -16.19
CA THR A 66 -1.81 -17.96 -15.32
C THR A 66 -0.71 -18.73 -14.60
N GLY A 67 0.45 -18.79 -15.22
CA GLY A 67 1.69 -18.87 -14.46
C GLY A 67 2.00 -17.47 -13.94
N GLY A 68 2.13 -17.30 -12.63
CA GLY A 68 2.50 -16.03 -11.97
C GLY A 68 2.18 -16.10 -10.48
N GLY A 69 3.15 -15.80 -9.62
CA GLY A 69 3.20 -16.18 -8.19
C GLY A 69 2.02 -15.75 -7.31
N THR A 70 1.79 -16.51 -6.24
CA THR A 70 0.70 -16.36 -5.27
C THR A 70 0.92 -15.25 -4.22
N GLY A 71 1.63 -14.17 -4.57
CA GLY A 71 2.01 -13.08 -3.66
C GLY A 71 1.52 -11.71 -4.17
N ALA A 72 1.39 -10.74 -3.27
CA ALA A 72 1.09 -9.36 -3.64
C ALA A 72 2.29 -8.75 -4.42
N PRO A 73 2.07 -7.89 -5.43
CA PRO A 73 3.15 -7.28 -6.19
C PRO A 73 4.11 -6.48 -5.29
N ARG A 74 5.41 -6.64 -5.52
CA ARG A 74 6.47 -5.90 -4.82
C ARG A 74 6.65 -4.55 -5.48
N VAL A 75 6.25 -3.50 -4.78
CA VAL A 75 6.29 -2.12 -5.26
C VAL A 75 7.43 -1.39 -4.57
N VAL A 76 8.38 -0.88 -5.35
CA VAL A 76 9.40 0.05 -4.86
C VAL A 76 8.99 1.47 -5.20
N ALA A 77 8.92 2.33 -4.20
CA ALA A 77 8.69 3.77 -4.38
C ALA A 77 9.93 4.54 -3.91
N THR A 78 10.42 5.45 -4.75
CA THR A 78 11.62 6.24 -4.45
C THR A 78 11.38 7.16 -3.25
N THR A 79 10.34 7.99 -3.30
CA THR A 79 10.03 9.02 -2.31
C THR A 79 8.92 8.59 -1.34
N ALA A 80 8.85 9.23 -0.18
CA ALA A 80 7.73 9.06 0.75
C ALA A 80 6.37 9.46 0.13
N VAL A 81 6.36 10.46 -0.76
CA VAL A 81 5.13 10.91 -1.45
C VAL A 81 4.62 9.82 -2.39
N ALA A 82 5.49 9.26 -3.22
CA ALA A 82 5.15 8.14 -4.10
C ALA A 82 4.67 6.93 -3.28
N ALA A 83 5.35 6.64 -2.17
CA ALA A 83 5.00 5.54 -1.29
C ALA A 83 3.62 5.71 -0.64
N ASP A 84 3.28 6.92 -0.17
CA ASP A 84 1.98 7.20 0.43
C ASP A 84 0.85 7.14 -0.59
N PHE A 85 1.05 7.64 -1.81
CA PHE A 85 0.07 7.48 -2.88
C PHE A 85 -0.14 6.01 -3.23
N ALA A 86 0.93 5.24 -3.41
CA ALA A 86 0.83 3.81 -3.70
C ALA A 86 0.12 3.04 -2.56
N ARG A 87 0.43 3.33 -1.28
CA ARG A 87 -0.28 2.75 -0.12
C ARG A 87 -1.76 3.09 -0.12
N ALA A 88 -2.12 4.34 -0.41
CA ALA A 88 -3.50 4.79 -0.43
C ALA A 88 -4.33 4.11 -1.54
N ILE A 89 -3.70 3.79 -2.68
CA ILE A 89 -4.36 3.14 -3.82
C ILE A 89 -4.38 1.62 -3.65
N GLY A 90 -3.22 1.01 -3.38
CA GLY A 90 -3.04 -0.44 -3.36
C GLY A 90 -3.41 -1.13 -2.04
N GLY A 91 -3.39 -0.40 -0.92
CA GLY A 91 -3.71 -0.95 0.40
C GLY A 91 -2.93 -2.23 0.73
N ASP A 92 -3.62 -3.24 1.24
CA ASP A 92 -3.05 -4.56 1.56
C ASP A 92 -2.79 -5.42 0.31
N GLY A 93 -3.11 -4.92 -0.89
CA GLY A 93 -2.91 -5.61 -2.16
C GLY A 93 -1.50 -5.51 -2.72
N ILE A 94 -0.59 -4.77 -2.08
CA ILE A 94 0.80 -4.58 -2.51
C ILE A 94 1.78 -4.76 -1.35
N GLU A 95 3.00 -5.17 -1.67
CA GLU A 95 4.14 -5.14 -0.75
C GLU A 95 5.02 -3.93 -1.09
N ILE A 96 4.92 -2.87 -0.29
CA ILE A 96 5.62 -1.62 -0.60
C ILE A 96 6.96 -1.47 0.14
N THR A 97 8.01 -1.14 -0.62
CA THR A 97 9.30 -0.69 -0.10
C THR A 97 9.52 0.77 -0.48
N GLN A 98 9.80 1.62 0.50
CA GLN A 98 10.13 3.04 0.32
C GLN A 98 11.65 3.20 0.46
N LEU A 99 12.33 3.69 -0.58
CA LEU A 99 13.79 3.85 -0.56
C LEU A 99 14.21 5.01 0.33
N LEU A 100 13.71 6.22 0.03
CA LEU A 100 14.05 7.42 0.79
C LEU A 100 13.30 7.45 2.12
N ARG A 101 14.02 7.22 3.21
CA ARG A 101 13.49 7.35 4.58
C ARG A 101 13.20 8.83 4.93
N PRO A 102 12.35 9.10 5.94
CA PRO A 102 12.10 10.46 6.40
C PRO A 102 13.41 11.21 6.72
N GLY A 103 13.54 12.42 6.18
CA GLY A 103 14.71 13.29 6.39
C GLY A 103 15.89 13.06 5.43
N VAL A 104 15.79 12.09 4.51
CA VAL A 104 16.77 11.91 3.43
C VAL A 104 16.46 12.88 2.29
N ASP A 105 17.49 13.55 1.76
CA ASP A 105 17.38 14.42 0.60
C ASP A 105 17.13 13.58 -0.66
N PRO A 106 16.07 13.84 -1.45
CA PRO A 106 15.80 13.07 -2.66
C PRO A 106 16.79 13.34 -3.81
N HIS A 107 17.45 14.51 -3.82
CA HIS A 107 18.42 14.89 -4.85
C HIS A 107 19.78 14.24 -4.64
N ASP A 108 20.17 14.02 -3.38
CA ASP A 108 21.46 13.47 -2.98
C ASP A 108 21.26 12.22 -2.11
N TYR A 109 21.16 11.08 -2.79
CA TYR A 109 21.01 9.77 -2.16
C TYR A 109 22.00 8.79 -2.75
N ASP A 110 22.69 8.05 -1.87
CA ASP A 110 23.55 6.93 -2.21
C ASP A 110 22.87 5.62 -1.76
N PRO A 111 22.27 4.85 -2.71
CA PRO A 111 21.49 3.67 -2.37
C PRO A 111 22.36 2.57 -1.71
N PRO A 112 22.02 2.11 -0.50
CA PRO A 112 22.70 0.96 0.09
C PRO A 112 22.37 -0.33 -0.68
N ALA A 113 23.17 -1.38 -0.47
CA ALA A 113 22.97 -2.67 -1.13
C ALA A 113 21.54 -3.24 -0.97
N ALA A 114 20.91 -3.05 0.19
CA ALA A 114 19.54 -3.49 0.43
C ALA A 114 18.51 -2.82 -0.50
N ASP A 115 18.75 -1.58 -0.90
CA ASP A 115 17.87 -0.87 -1.83
C ASP A 115 18.06 -1.38 -3.26
N LEU A 116 19.29 -1.74 -3.64
CA LEU A 116 19.57 -2.39 -4.93
C LEU A 116 18.92 -3.78 -5.00
N GLU A 117 18.94 -4.53 -3.90
CA GLU A 117 18.23 -5.82 -3.79
C GLU A 117 16.70 -5.63 -3.90
N ALA A 118 16.14 -4.61 -3.24
CA ALA A 118 14.73 -4.29 -3.35
C ALA A 118 14.34 -3.90 -4.78
N LEU A 119 15.16 -3.08 -5.45
CA LEU A 119 14.98 -2.71 -6.85
C LEU A 119 15.04 -3.95 -7.75
N ALA A 120 16.06 -4.80 -7.62
CA ALA A 120 16.20 -6.02 -8.43
C ALA A 120 14.99 -6.96 -8.31
N ALA A 121 14.35 -6.95 -7.15
CA ALA A 121 13.15 -7.73 -6.86
C ALA A 121 11.84 -7.01 -7.21
N ALA A 122 11.84 -5.75 -7.63
CA ALA A 122 10.62 -4.98 -7.82
C ALA A 122 9.81 -5.49 -9.02
N ASP A 123 8.51 -5.71 -8.81
CA ASP A 123 7.55 -5.93 -9.90
C ASP A 123 7.11 -4.57 -10.48
N LEU A 124 7.10 -3.53 -9.65
CA LEU A 124 6.84 -2.13 -10.02
C LEU A 124 7.82 -1.17 -9.32
N LEU A 125 8.46 -0.28 -10.08
CA LEU A 125 9.23 0.87 -9.59
C LEU A 125 8.46 2.18 -9.88
N ILE A 126 8.19 2.96 -8.84
CA ILE A 126 7.56 4.29 -8.92
C ILE A 126 8.62 5.35 -8.60
N GLU A 127 8.90 6.22 -9.57
CA GLU A 127 9.78 7.37 -9.43
C GLU A 127 9.02 8.70 -9.55
N ASN A 128 9.56 9.78 -8.97
CA ASN A 128 9.02 11.12 -9.12
C ASN A 128 9.14 11.59 -10.56
N GLY A 129 10.35 11.53 -11.11
CA GLY A 129 10.68 12.15 -12.39
C GLY A 129 11.06 13.62 -12.24
N VAL A 130 11.10 14.34 -13.36
CA VAL A 130 11.55 15.75 -13.43
C VAL A 130 12.97 15.91 -12.85
N TRP A 131 13.79 14.87 -12.98
CA TRP A 131 15.18 14.85 -12.49
C TRP A 131 15.33 14.95 -10.96
N LEU A 132 14.29 14.63 -10.16
CA LEU A 132 14.42 14.61 -8.70
C LEU A 132 15.46 13.57 -8.26
N GLU A 133 15.35 12.34 -8.76
CA GLU A 133 16.25 11.24 -8.39
C GLU A 133 17.44 11.12 -9.37
N GLY A 134 18.37 12.08 -9.33
CA GLY A 134 19.55 12.09 -10.20
C GLY A 134 20.41 10.80 -10.12
N TRP A 135 20.34 10.10 -8.99
CA TRP A 135 21.02 8.85 -8.69
C TRP A 135 20.32 7.58 -9.23
N LEU A 136 19.04 7.65 -9.58
CA LEU A 136 18.22 6.45 -9.80
C LEU A 136 18.58 5.70 -11.08
N ALA A 137 19.06 6.38 -12.11
CA ALA A 137 19.48 5.74 -13.35
C ALA A 137 20.63 4.75 -13.12
N GLU A 138 21.61 5.14 -12.29
CA GLU A 138 22.72 4.27 -11.91
C GLU A 138 22.25 3.11 -11.02
N ALA A 139 21.38 3.40 -10.04
CA ALA A 139 20.81 2.37 -9.16
C ALA A 139 20.01 1.30 -9.93
N VAL A 140 19.25 1.71 -10.93
CA VAL A 140 18.50 0.80 -11.82
C VAL A 140 19.44 -0.04 -12.68
N SER A 141 20.48 0.58 -13.25
CA SER A 141 21.51 -0.16 -13.98
C SER A 141 22.25 -1.16 -13.09
N ALA A 142 22.54 -0.80 -11.85
CA ALA A 142 23.29 -1.63 -10.91
C ALA A 142 22.46 -2.77 -10.34
N SER A 143 21.17 -2.54 -10.06
CA SER A 143 20.24 -3.56 -9.56
C SER A 143 19.80 -4.56 -10.63
N GLY A 144 19.76 -4.15 -11.90
CA GLY A 144 19.28 -5.00 -12.99
C GLY A 144 17.77 -5.27 -12.92
N VAL A 145 17.00 -4.37 -12.31
CA VAL A 145 15.54 -4.44 -12.26
C VAL A 145 14.93 -4.54 -13.66
N ASP A 146 14.01 -5.49 -13.84
CA ASP A 146 13.26 -5.74 -15.09
C ASP A 146 11.73 -5.54 -14.91
N GLY A 147 11.33 -5.01 -13.74
CA GLY A 147 9.94 -4.72 -13.42
C GLY A 147 9.37 -3.52 -14.17
N THR A 148 8.05 -3.33 -14.05
CA THR A 148 7.37 -2.17 -14.63
C THR A 148 7.90 -0.88 -13.99
N ARG A 149 8.12 0.16 -14.79
CA ARG A 149 8.55 1.47 -14.30
C ARG A 149 7.49 2.54 -14.56
N VAL A 150 7.20 3.35 -13.54
CA VAL A 150 6.26 4.47 -13.62
C VAL A 150 6.93 5.75 -13.15
N VAL A 151 6.91 6.75 -14.03
CA VAL A 151 7.24 8.14 -13.71
C VAL A 151 5.96 8.85 -13.30
N MET A 152 5.77 9.13 -12.00
CA MET A 152 4.51 9.73 -11.55
C MET A 152 4.31 11.17 -12.08
N ALA A 153 5.37 11.87 -12.47
CA ALA A 153 5.30 13.19 -13.10
C ALA A 153 4.78 13.21 -14.55
N GLU A 154 4.52 12.07 -15.19
CA GLU A 154 4.09 12.08 -16.59
C GLU A 154 2.80 12.89 -16.80
N GLY A 155 2.88 13.94 -17.64
CA GLY A 155 1.75 14.81 -17.95
C GLY A 155 1.40 15.87 -16.90
N VAL A 156 2.22 16.05 -15.85
CA VAL A 156 2.02 17.12 -14.86
C VAL A 156 2.41 18.50 -15.42
N LEU A 157 1.87 19.56 -14.82
CA LEU A 157 2.31 20.93 -15.11
C LEU A 157 3.57 21.23 -14.31
N ILE A 158 4.70 21.37 -15.01
CA ILE A 158 5.99 21.64 -14.40
C ILE A 158 6.21 23.16 -14.34
N ARG A 159 6.66 23.65 -13.18
CA ARG A 159 7.06 25.05 -13.02
C ARG A 159 8.50 25.20 -13.50
N HIS A 160 8.79 26.25 -14.24
CA HIS A 160 10.16 26.63 -14.56
C HIS A 160 10.53 27.82 -13.67
N GLY A 161 11.74 27.78 -13.09
CA GLY A 161 12.22 28.85 -12.21
C GLY A 161 12.45 30.15 -12.98
N ALA A 162 12.28 31.30 -12.33
CA ALA A 162 12.65 32.61 -12.89
C ALA A 162 14.18 32.77 -13.10
N ALA A 163 14.99 31.89 -12.49
CA ALA A 163 16.45 31.90 -12.60
C ALA A 163 16.98 31.33 -13.93
N ALA A 164 16.12 30.82 -14.81
CA ALA A 164 16.51 30.42 -16.16
C ALA A 164 17.02 31.62 -17.01
N GLU A 165 16.77 32.86 -16.58
CA GLU A 165 17.21 34.06 -17.31
C GLU A 165 18.49 34.73 -16.77
N GLU A 166 19.09 34.29 -15.65
CA GLU A 166 20.16 35.06 -14.98
C GLU A 166 21.54 34.37 -14.89
N HIS A 167 21.68 33.13 -15.34
CA HIS A 167 23.00 32.46 -15.38
C HIS A 167 23.30 31.90 -16.77
N GLY A 168 24.20 32.60 -17.48
CA GLY A 168 24.72 32.20 -18.77
C GLY A 168 25.54 30.90 -18.70
N ASP A 169 25.53 30.22 -19.84
CA ASP A 169 26.48 29.20 -20.29
C ASP A 169 26.70 27.98 -19.38
N ASP A 170 25.65 27.18 -19.18
CA ASP A 170 25.84 25.73 -19.05
C ASP A 170 24.81 24.98 -19.90
N HIS A 171 25.27 23.98 -20.65
CA HIS A 171 24.47 23.22 -21.63
C HIS A 171 23.50 22.21 -20.97
N GLY A 172 22.80 22.62 -19.91
CA GLY A 172 21.72 21.87 -19.30
C GLY A 172 20.39 22.40 -19.79
N GLU A 173 19.64 21.58 -20.54
CA GLU A 173 18.22 21.82 -20.84
C GLU A 173 17.51 22.37 -19.60
N GLU A 174 16.67 23.41 -19.73
CA GLU A 174 15.93 24.02 -18.63
C GLU A 174 15.17 22.95 -17.81
N ARG A 175 15.81 22.43 -16.76
CA ARG A 175 15.21 21.40 -15.90
C ARG A 175 14.17 22.10 -15.03
N GLY A 176 12.90 21.76 -15.24
CA GLY A 176 11.82 22.30 -14.43
C GLY A 176 11.91 21.87 -12.96
N ASP A 177 11.15 22.54 -12.10
CA ASP A 177 11.11 22.28 -10.65
C ASP A 177 10.48 20.90 -10.36
N PRO A 178 11.22 19.96 -9.76
CA PRO A 178 10.74 18.61 -9.52
C PRO A 178 9.78 18.47 -8.33
N HIS A 179 9.57 19.52 -7.53
CA HIS A 179 8.73 19.48 -6.33
C HIS A 179 7.23 19.61 -6.68
N ILE A 180 6.81 18.81 -7.66
CA ILE A 180 5.51 18.90 -8.35
C ILE A 180 4.31 18.55 -7.47
N TRP A 181 4.53 17.79 -6.39
CA TRP A 181 3.47 17.26 -5.52
C TRP A 181 2.79 18.34 -4.68
N TYR A 182 3.42 19.51 -4.50
CA TYR A 182 2.83 20.62 -3.76
C TYR A 182 1.63 21.26 -4.50
N ASP A 183 1.46 21.00 -5.81
CA ASP A 183 0.24 21.35 -6.52
C ASP A 183 -0.76 20.18 -6.49
N PRO A 184 -1.91 20.31 -5.80
CA PRO A 184 -2.91 19.23 -5.74
C PRO A 184 -3.51 18.87 -7.11
N ARG A 185 -3.39 19.74 -8.13
CA ARG A 185 -3.78 19.41 -9.50
C ARG A 185 -2.80 18.44 -10.14
N ASN A 186 -1.51 18.59 -9.88
CA ASN A 186 -0.49 17.62 -10.29
C ASN A 186 -0.65 16.32 -9.50
N ALA A 187 -0.93 16.40 -8.19
CA ALA A 187 -1.14 15.20 -7.37
C ALA A 187 -2.24 14.27 -7.94
N LYS A 188 -3.32 14.82 -8.53
CA LYS A 188 -4.34 14.01 -9.21
C LYS A 188 -3.79 13.22 -10.39
N ILE A 189 -2.93 13.84 -11.19
CA ILE A 189 -2.30 13.21 -12.36
C ILE A 189 -1.30 12.15 -11.88
N MET A 190 -0.50 12.47 -10.87
CA MET A 190 0.46 11.54 -10.27
C MET A 190 -0.21 10.28 -9.72
N VAL A 191 -1.32 10.44 -8.98
CA VAL A 191 -2.13 9.32 -8.48
C VAL A 191 -2.66 8.46 -9.63
N ALA A 192 -3.16 9.06 -10.70
CA ALA A 192 -3.64 8.32 -11.87
C ALA A 192 -2.51 7.54 -12.57
N ASN A 193 -1.30 8.10 -12.64
CA ASN A 193 -0.15 7.42 -13.21
C ASN A 193 0.25 6.21 -12.36
N ILE A 194 0.27 6.37 -11.03
CA ILE A 194 0.55 5.27 -10.09
C ILE A 194 -0.52 4.18 -10.18
N GLU A 195 -1.81 4.55 -10.23
CA GLU A 195 -2.92 3.61 -10.42
C GLU A 195 -2.73 2.76 -11.67
N ARG A 196 -2.38 3.38 -12.81
CA ARG A 196 -2.11 2.63 -14.05
C ARG A 196 -0.95 1.66 -13.90
N GLY A 197 0.12 2.05 -13.19
CA GLY A 197 1.24 1.18 -12.86
C GLY A 197 0.82 -0.03 -12.04
N LEU A 198 0.03 0.21 -11.00
CA LEU A 198 -0.48 -0.83 -10.11
C LEU A 198 -1.41 -1.81 -10.82
N VAL A 199 -2.21 -1.34 -11.78
CA VAL A 199 -3.08 -2.21 -12.61
C VAL A 199 -2.28 -3.07 -13.60
N ALA A 200 -1.06 -2.65 -13.96
CA ALA A 200 -0.23 -3.36 -14.93
C ALA A 200 0.56 -4.53 -14.34
N VAL A 201 0.57 -4.70 -13.02
CA VAL A 201 1.34 -5.74 -12.30
C VAL A 201 0.45 -6.68 -11.49
#